data_AF-A0A8T4F435-F1
#
_entry.id   AF-A0A8T4F435-F1
#
_cell.length_a   1.000
_cell.length_b   1.000
_cell.length_c   1.000
_cell.angle_alpha   90.00
_cell.angle_beta   90.00
_cell.angle_gamma   90.00
#
_symmetry.space_group_name_H-M   'P 1'
#
loop_
_entity.id
_entity.type
_entity.pdbx_description
1 polymer ?
#
loop_
_entity_poly.entity_id
_entity_poly.type
_entity_poly.pdbx_seq_one_letter_code
_entity_poly.pdbx_strand_id
1 'polypeptide(L)'
;MLSGDGMASPELGPLERAGSCYLRAGDLASAARCYLDAGAYLRAANLYEQVGDYRGAVEALTAGEISMDAAWILADRLGDTTEARRRVPDPGRSPWAGTPLGSAEEAWRILAPEFDSRAHLGALPRPTRTDIENALVTLALTPDDPEITQRVDMSRRKARDLKEGGIDVQDFETAAAFRDVERRMQSMQQILSDMGSESRAQQQQSLLERLVLARCDVAERAPERQILPVLADARAALRWPESATDQRTEDWAVTVATAMPRFDHVALIFATSVQARRTGAVRRWQSWSERMFGTRLVLPTEPEPEPEQ
;
A
#
# COMPACT_ATOMS: atom_id res chain seq x y z
N MET A 1 -25.68 4.14 -37.57
CA MET A 1 -24.32 4.28 -36.99
C MET A 1 -24.44 4.16 -35.48
N LEU A 2 -24.31 2.95 -34.95
CA LEU A 2 -23.93 2.65 -33.57
C LEU A 2 -23.27 1.26 -33.64
N SER A 3 -22.05 1.24 -34.16
CA SER A 3 -21.17 0.08 -34.04
C SER A 3 -20.78 0.01 -32.57
N GLY A 4 -21.46 -0.86 -31.83
CA GLY A 4 -21.03 -1.22 -30.48
C GLY A 4 -19.73 -1.97 -30.60
N ASP A 5 -18.64 -1.34 -30.16
CA ASP A 5 -17.38 -2.01 -29.86
C ASP A 5 -17.67 -3.10 -28.84
N GLY A 6 -17.88 -4.32 -29.34
CA GLY A 6 -17.83 -5.54 -28.57
C GLY A 6 -16.39 -5.74 -28.12
N MET A 7 -16.03 -5.08 -27.02
CA MET A 7 -14.85 -5.40 -26.23
C MET A 7 -14.89 -6.91 -25.98
N ALA A 8 -14.03 -7.64 -26.71
CA ALA A 8 -13.86 -9.06 -26.55
C ALA A 8 -13.58 -9.32 -25.06
N SER A 9 -14.57 -9.90 -24.38
CA SER A 9 -14.35 -10.36 -23.01
C SER A 9 -13.19 -11.36 -23.07
N PRO A 10 -12.21 -11.28 -22.16
CA PRO A 10 -11.12 -12.26 -22.13
C PRO A 10 -11.76 -13.65 -22.16
N GLU A 11 -11.29 -14.54 -23.04
CA GLU A 11 -11.87 -15.86 -23.22
C GLU A 11 -11.77 -16.64 -21.91
N LEU A 12 -12.81 -16.55 -21.08
CA LEU A 12 -12.91 -17.26 -19.82
C LEU A 12 -12.87 -18.75 -20.13
N GLY A 13 -12.06 -19.48 -19.34
CA GLY A 13 -11.97 -20.92 -19.45
C GLY A 13 -13.34 -21.59 -19.25
N PRO A 14 -13.54 -22.82 -19.77
CA PRO A 14 -14.82 -23.52 -19.65
C PRO A 14 -15.30 -23.64 -18.19
N LEU A 15 -14.37 -23.82 -17.24
CA LEU A 15 -14.66 -23.90 -15.80
C LEU A 15 -15.11 -22.56 -15.20
N GLU A 16 -14.51 -21.43 -15.60
CA GLU A 16 -14.93 -20.11 -15.12
C GLU A 16 -16.34 -19.75 -15.64
N ARG A 17 -16.65 -20.14 -16.88
CA ARG A 17 -18.01 -19.97 -17.42
C ARG A 17 -19.03 -20.80 -16.65
N ALA A 18 -18.70 -22.05 -16.31
CA ALA A 18 -19.53 -22.88 -15.45
C ALA A 18 -19.73 -22.23 -14.07
N GLY A 19 -18.66 -21.73 -13.45
CA GLY A 19 -18.72 -20.99 -12.19
C GLY A 19 -19.63 -19.76 -12.26
N SER A 20 -19.57 -19.01 -13.35
CA SER A 20 -20.48 -17.87 -13.59
C SER A 20 -21.95 -18.29 -13.75
N CYS A 21 -22.22 -19.42 -14.40
CA CYS A 21 -23.57 -19.97 -14.51
C CYS A 21 -24.13 -20.39 -13.14
N TYR A 22 -23.35 -21.10 -12.33
CA TYR A 22 -23.76 -21.48 -10.96
C TYR A 22 -23.96 -20.26 -10.07
N LEU A 23 -23.07 -19.25 -10.17
CA LEU A 23 -23.20 -18.01 -9.42
C LEU A 23 -24.51 -17.28 -9.76
N ARG A 24 -24.88 -17.20 -11.04
CA ARG A 24 -26.18 -16.62 -11.48
C ARG A 24 -27.37 -17.45 -11.04
N ALA A 25 -27.21 -18.76 -10.89
CA ALA A 25 -28.23 -19.66 -10.38
C ALA A 25 -28.37 -19.60 -8.84
N GLY A 26 -27.48 -18.88 -8.14
CA GLY A 26 -27.45 -18.80 -6.68
C GLY A 26 -26.80 -20.01 -6.00
N ASP A 27 -26.25 -20.96 -6.76
CA ASP A 27 -25.51 -22.09 -6.21
C ASP A 27 -24.05 -21.69 -5.97
N LEU A 28 -23.83 -20.98 -4.86
CA LEU A 28 -22.53 -20.43 -4.49
C LEU A 28 -21.48 -21.53 -4.25
N ALA A 29 -21.89 -22.68 -3.71
CA ALA A 29 -20.97 -23.78 -3.41
C ALA A 29 -20.43 -24.44 -4.70
N SER A 30 -21.31 -24.72 -5.66
CA SER A 30 -20.88 -25.24 -6.97
C SER A 30 -20.07 -24.20 -7.74
N ALA A 31 -20.43 -22.91 -7.64
CA ALA A 31 -19.65 -21.83 -8.23
C ALA A 31 -18.23 -21.77 -7.64
N ALA A 32 -18.09 -21.85 -6.32
CA ALA A 32 -16.81 -21.84 -5.63
C ALA A 32 -15.90 -22.97 -6.10
N ARG A 33 -16.42 -24.20 -6.22
CA ARG A 33 -15.68 -25.36 -6.75
C ARG A 33 -15.22 -25.14 -8.19
N CYS A 34 -16.10 -24.64 -9.07
CA CYS A 34 -15.73 -24.35 -10.45
C CYS A 34 -14.62 -23.30 -10.56
N TYR A 35 -14.65 -22.26 -9.71
CA TYR A 35 -13.58 -21.26 -9.67
C TYR A 35 -12.29 -21.81 -9.08
N LEU A 36 -12.37 -22.72 -8.09
CA LEU A 36 -11.19 -23.40 -7.54
C LEU A 36 -10.50 -24.24 -8.62
N ASP A 37 -11.27 -25.07 -9.33
CA ASP A 37 -10.75 -25.91 -10.42
C ASP A 37 -10.22 -25.08 -11.60
N ALA A 38 -10.73 -23.86 -11.78
CA ALA A 38 -10.24 -22.90 -12.76
C ALA A 38 -8.96 -22.14 -12.32
N GLY A 39 -8.48 -22.33 -11.09
CA GLY A 39 -7.36 -21.57 -10.53
C GLY A 39 -7.71 -20.15 -10.08
N ALA A 40 -9.00 -19.78 -10.04
CA ALA A 40 -9.47 -18.49 -9.57
C ALA A 40 -9.65 -18.46 -8.04
N TYR A 41 -8.55 -18.72 -7.32
CA TYR A 41 -8.52 -18.99 -5.88
C TYR A 41 -9.19 -17.92 -5.00
N LEU A 42 -8.95 -16.63 -5.25
CA LEU A 42 -9.58 -15.55 -4.49
C LEU A 42 -11.10 -15.52 -4.66
N ARG A 43 -11.59 -15.79 -5.88
CA ARG A 43 -13.05 -15.84 -6.13
C ARG A 43 -13.67 -17.04 -5.45
N ALA A 44 -13.02 -18.20 -5.53
CA ALA A 44 -13.45 -19.40 -4.84
C ALA A 44 -13.52 -19.18 -3.31
N ALA A 45 -12.46 -18.62 -2.72
CA ALA A 45 -12.39 -18.32 -1.30
C ALA A 45 -13.51 -17.38 -0.83
N ASN A 46 -13.73 -16.28 -1.55
CA ASN A 46 -14.81 -15.33 -1.25
C ASN A 46 -16.20 -15.99 -1.29
N LEU A 47 -16.43 -16.92 -2.21
CA LEU A 47 -17.70 -17.65 -2.29
C LEU A 47 -17.83 -18.68 -1.18
N TYR A 48 -16.75 -19.38 -0.84
CA TYR A 48 -16.71 -20.27 0.31
C TYR A 48 -16.99 -19.53 1.63
N GLU A 49 -16.43 -18.33 1.81
CA GLU A 49 -16.75 -17.47 2.97
C GLU A 49 -18.23 -17.05 3.00
N GLN A 50 -18.81 -16.71 1.85
CA GLN A 50 -20.24 -16.33 1.76
C GLN A 50 -21.19 -17.46 2.16
N VAL A 51 -20.83 -18.71 1.88
CA VAL A 51 -21.62 -19.89 2.30
C VAL A 51 -21.26 -20.37 3.72
N GLY A 52 -20.27 -19.74 4.38
CA GLY A 52 -19.80 -20.12 5.71
C GLY A 52 -18.86 -21.33 5.74
N ASP A 53 -18.36 -21.80 4.58
CA ASP A 53 -17.38 -22.87 4.50
C ASP A 53 -15.95 -22.29 4.59
N TYR A 54 -15.56 -21.90 5.80
CA TYR A 54 -14.25 -21.29 6.03
C TYR A 54 -13.09 -22.26 5.78
N ARG A 55 -13.30 -23.59 5.85
CA ARG A 55 -12.27 -24.58 5.53
C ARG A 55 -12.02 -24.62 4.03
N GLY A 56 -13.07 -24.67 3.22
CA GLY A 56 -12.96 -24.55 1.76
C GLY A 56 -12.29 -23.24 1.33
N ALA A 57 -12.56 -22.13 2.04
CA ALA A 57 -11.89 -20.86 1.78
C ALA A 57 -10.38 -20.92 2.05
N VAL A 58 -9.96 -21.49 3.19
CA VAL A 58 -8.54 -21.70 3.52
C VAL A 58 -7.85 -22.62 2.52
N GLU A 59 -8.50 -23.70 2.10
CA GLU A 59 -7.98 -24.62 1.08
C GLU A 59 -7.76 -23.90 -0.25
N ALA A 60 -8.75 -23.12 -0.71
CA ALA A 60 -8.65 -22.34 -1.94
C ALA A 60 -7.50 -21.33 -1.88
N LEU A 61 -7.37 -20.58 -0.79
CA LEU A 61 -6.29 -19.60 -0.60
C LEU A 61 -4.92 -20.27 -0.50
N THR A 62 -4.85 -21.45 0.12
CA THR A 62 -3.61 -22.25 0.19
C THR A 62 -3.19 -22.73 -1.19
N ALA A 63 -4.14 -23.21 -2.01
CA ALA A 63 -3.87 -23.63 -3.38
C ALA A 63 -3.38 -22.48 -4.27
N GLY A 64 -3.81 -21.25 -3.97
CA GLY A 64 -3.32 -20.04 -4.63
C GLY A 64 -2.06 -19.40 -4.02
N GLU A 65 -1.44 -20.05 -3.03
CA GLU A 65 -0.28 -19.52 -2.28
C GLU A 65 -0.55 -18.16 -1.60
N ILE A 66 -1.82 -17.85 -1.32
CA ILE A 66 -2.28 -16.61 -0.69
C ILE A 66 -2.27 -16.78 0.84
N SER A 67 -1.07 -17.01 1.38
CA SER A 67 -0.86 -17.46 2.75
C SER A 67 -1.44 -16.52 3.81
N MET A 68 -1.39 -15.21 3.56
CA MET A 68 -1.86 -14.21 4.54
C MET A 68 -3.37 -14.21 4.75
N ASP A 69 -4.14 -14.23 3.66
CA ASP A 69 -5.60 -14.28 3.75
C ASP A 69 -6.05 -15.62 4.37
N ALA A 70 -5.36 -16.73 4.05
CA ALA A 70 -5.61 -18.03 4.68
C ALA A 70 -5.35 -17.99 6.19
N ALA A 71 -4.21 -17.43 6.61
CA ALA A 71 -3.85 -17.29 8.02
C ALA A 71 -4.85 -16.40 8.77
N TRP A 72 -5.34 -15.34 8.13
CA TRP A 72 -6.38 -14.49 8.69
C TRP A 72 -7.69 -15.24 8.92
N ILE A 73 -8.19 -16.01 7.95
CA ILE A 73 -9.42 -16.80 8.11
C ILE A 73 -9.25 -17.84 9.23
N LEU A 74 -8.08 -18.49 9.32
CA LEU A 74 -7.77 -19.43 10.39
C LEU A 74 -7.85 -18.77 11.77
N ALA A 75 -7.24 -17.60 11.94
CA ALA A 75 -7.24 -16.87 13.19
C ALA A 75 -8.63 -16.31 13.55
N ASP A 76 -9.32 -15.72 12.57
CA ASP A 76 -10.54 -14.96 12.81
C ASP A 76 -11.81 -15.82 12.85
N ARG A 77 -11.98 -16.68 11.84
CA ARG A 77 -13.24 -17.43 11.62
C ARG A 77 -13.19 -18.82 12.23
N LEU A 78 -12.05 -19.48 12.17
CA LEU A 78 -11.89 -20.86 12.67
C LEU A 78 -11.32 -20.91 14.10
N GLY A 79 -10.68 -19.84 14.57
CA GLY A 79 -10.02 -19.80 15.87
C GLY A 79 -8.80 -20.72 15.98
N ASP A 80 -8.28 -21.22 14.85
CA ASP A 80 -7.08 -22.06 14.81
C ASP A 80 -5.83 -21.17 14.79
N THR A 81 -5.51 -20.61 15.96
CA THR A 81 -4.37 -19.71 16.12
C THR A 81 -3.03 -20.41 15.89
N THR A 82 -2.96 -21.72 16.12
CA THR A 82 -1.73 -22.49 15.92
C THR A 82 -1.41 -22.60 14.43
N GLU A 83 -2.39 -23.01 13.60
CA GLU A 83 -2.20 -23.09 12.15
C GLU A 83 -2.04 -21.69 11.52
N ALA A 84 -2.77 -20.69 12.02
CA ALA A 84 -2.58 -19.31 11.58
C ALA A 84 -1.14 -18.83 11.80
N ARG A 85 -0.57 -19.01 13.01
CA ARG A 85 0.82 -18.64 13.33
C ARG A 85 1.83 -19.41 12.48
N ARG A 86 1.60 -20.69 12.15
CA ARG A 86 2.49 -21.47 11.27
C ARG A 86 2.58 -20.91 9.86
N ARG A 87 1.53 -20.24 9.40
CA ARG A 87 1.44 -19.68 8.04
C ARG A 87 1.96 -18.26 7.92
N VAL A 88 2.05 -17.54 9.04
CA VAL A 88 2.67 -16.23 9.09
C VAL A 88 4.19 -16.42 9.13
N PRO A 89 4.95 -15.89 8.15
CA PRO A 89 6.41 -15.86 8.23
C PRO A 89 6.82 -15.18 9.54
N ASP A 90 7.84 -15.71 10.23
CA ASP A 90 8.31 -15.13 11.49
C ASP A 90 8.62 -13.63 11.29
N PRO A 91 7.84 -12.71 11.91
CA PRO A 91 7.99 -11.27 11.67
C PRO A 91 9.32 -10.75 12.19
N GLY A 92 9.99 -11.47 13.10
CA GLY A 92 11.34 -11.17 13.58
C GLY A 92 12.45 -11.63 12.64
N ARG A 93 12.11 -12.39 11.59
CA ARG A 93 13.02 -12.93 10.58
C ARG A 93 12.92 -12.22 9.24
N SER A 94 12.28 -11.05 9.20
CA SER A 94 12.48 -10.14 8.07
C SER A 94 14.00 -9.90 7.93
N PRO A 95 14.59 -10.04 6.73
CA PRO A 95 15.99 -9.67 6.49
C PRO A 95 16.29 -8.21 6.89
N TRP A 96 15.25 -7.41 7.12
CA TRP A 96 15.30 -6.01 7.49
C TRP A 96 14.82 -5.72 8.93
N ALA A 97 14.50 -6.74 9.73
CA ALA A 97 14.21 -6.58 11.16
C ALA A 97 15.52 -6.25 11.91
N GLY A 98 15.89 -4.96 11.88
CA GLY A 98 17.11 -4.44 12.48
C GLY A 98 17.90 -3.48 11.59
N THR A 99 17.58 -3.38 10.28
CA THR A 99 18.18 -2.37 9.42
C THR A 99 17.26 -1.16 9.33
N PRO A 100 17.69 0.02 9.82
CA PRO A 100 17.01 1.24 9.46
C PRO A 100 17.27 1.46 7.97
N LEU A 101 16.31 1.10 7.13
CA LEU A 101 16.15 1.71 5.79
C LEU A 101 15.83 3.20 6.00
N GLY A 102 16.86 3.93 6.43
CA GLY A 102 16.83 5.29 6.95
C GLY A 102 18.22 5.85 7.27
N SER A 103 19.30 5.05 7.26
CA SER A 103 20.64 5.63 7.23
C SER A 103 21.03 5.93 5.77
N ALA A 104 21.44 7.18 5.52
CA ALA A 104 21.99 7.61 4.23
C ALA A 104 23.16 6.74 3.75
N GLU A 105 23.78 5.97 4.65
CA GLU A 105 24.94 5.12 4.44
C GLU A 105 24.62 3.83 3.67
N GLU A 106 23.42 3.26 3.87
CA GLU A 106 22.97 2.08 3.13
C GLU A 106 22.57 2.44 1.69
N ALA A 107 21.88 3.57 1.52
CA ALA A 107 21.59 4.17 0.22
C ALA A 107 22.90 4.53 -0.51
N TRP A 108 23.89 5.05 0.21
CA TRP A 108 25.22 5.35 -0.33
C TRP A 108 25.93 4.08 -0.81
N ARG A 109 25.85 2.97 -0.08
CA ARG A 109 26.50 1.71 -0.46
C ARG A 109 25.94 1.10 -1.76
N ILE A 110 24.65 1.30 -2.02
CA ILE A 110 23.97 0.85 -3.25
C ILE A 110 24.27 1.79 -4.42
N LEU A 111 24.27 3.11 -4.18
CA LEU A 111 24.45 4.11 -5.23
C LEU A 111 25.93 4.41 -5.54
N ALA A 112 26.86 4.23 -4.59
CA ALA A 112 28.27 4.57 -4.76
C ALA A 112 28.94 3.89 -5.96
N PRO A 113 28.70 2.59 -6.27
CA PRO A 113 29.29 1.95 -7.45
C PRO A 113 28.84 2.56 -8.79
N GLU A 114 27.60 3.06 -8.87
CA GLU A 114 27.07 3.77 -10.05
C GLU A 114 27.72 5.16 -10.23
N PHE A 115 28.14 5.80 -9.13
CA PHE A 115 28.89 7.05 -9.15
C PHE A 115 30.40 6.86 -9.39
N ASP A 116 30.99 5.76 -8.93
CA ASP A 116 32.43 5.48 -9.07
C ASP A 116 32.79 4.90 -10.45
N SER A 117 31.85 4.26 -11.15
CA SER A 117 32.09 3.62 -12.45
C SER A 117 32.19 4.58 -13.66
N ARG A 118 32.19 5.90 -13.44
CA ARG A 118 32.34 6.91 -14.53
C ARG A 118 33.44 7.95 -14.29
N ALA A 119 34.60 7.49 -13.85
CA ALA A 119 35.84 8.27 -13.77
C ALA A 119 36.43 8.76 -15.13
N HIS A 120 35.65 8.79 -16.22
CA HIS A 120 36.14 9.15 -17.56
C HIS A 120 35.69 10.52 -18.10
N LEU A 121 35.04 11.38 -17.30
CA LEU A 121 34.81 12.76 -17.70
C LEU A 121 35.36 13.71 -16.64
N GLY A 122 36.47 14.34 -16.98
CA GLY A 122 37.19 15.27 -16.13
C GLY A 122 36.37 16.50 -15.76
N ALA A 123 36.67 17.03 -14.57
CA ALA A 123 36.40 18.38 -14.11
C ALA A 123 34.96 18.76 -13.69
N LEU A 124 34.17 17.84 -13.14
CA LEU A 124 33.11 18.23 -12.19
C LEU A 124 33.52 17.84 -10.76
N PRO A 125 33.34 18.73 -9.77
CA PRO A 125 33.64 18.39 -8.38
C PRO A 125 32.78 17.20 -7.95
N ARG A 126 33.41 16.24 -7.25
CA ARG A 126 32.68 15.14 -6.62
C ARG A 126 31.58 15.75 -5.74
N PRO A 127 30.31 15.34 -5.89
CA PRO A 127 29.27 15.82 -5.00
C PRO A 127 29.67 15.48 -3.56
N THR A 128 29.69 16.49 -2.71
CA THR A 128 30.01 16.30 -1.30
C THR A 128 28.88 15.52 -0.62
N ARG A 129 29.17 14.89 0.51
CA ARG A 129 28.15 14.25 1.35
C ARG A 129 26.96 15.18 1.58
N THR A 130 27.22 16.46 1.77
CA THR A 130 26.20 17.51 1.94
C THR A 130 25.40 17.79 0.66
N ASP A 131 25.99 17.69 -0.53
CA ASP A 131 25.25 17.83 -1.80
C ASP A 131 24.28 16.68 -2.04
N ILE A 132 24.66 15.47 -1.62
CA ILE A 132 23.82 14.28 -1.70
C ILE A 132 22.78 14.26 -0.59
N GLU A 133 23.13 14.64 0.65
CA GLU A 133 22.16 14.84 1.74
C GLU A 133 21.13 15.90 1.35
N ASN A 134 21.55 17.01 0.73
CA ASN A 134 20.63 18.02 0.22
C ASN A 134 19.77 17.51 -0.95
N ALA A 135 20.32 16.69 -1.86
CA ALA A 135 19.54 16.06 -2.94
C ALA A 135 18.55 15.03 -2.39
N LEU A 136 18.94 14.24 -1.38
CA LEU A 136 18.09 13.27 -0.70
C LEU A 136 17.02 13.96 0.14
N VAL A 137 17.31 15.10 0.78
CA VAL A 137 16.32 15.97 1.44
C VAL A 137 15.38 16.63 0.42
N THR A 138 15.90 16.99 -0.76
CA THR A 138 15.08 17.49 -1.89
C THR A 138 14.18 16.40 -2.50
N LEU A 139 14.54 15.12 -2.33
CA LEU A 139 13.82 13.94 -2.87
C LEU A 139 12.98 13.21 -1.81
N ALA A 140 13.22 13.44 -0.52
CA ALA A 140 12.44 12.91 0.59
C ALA A 140 11.30 13.86 0.96
N LEU A 141 10.14 13.64 0.33
CA LEU A 141 8.81 13.74 0.93
C LEU A 141 8.58 14.85 2.00
N THR A 142 8.64 16.13 1.60
CA THR A 142 7.65 17.13 2.07
C THR A 142 7.40 18.15 0.96
N PRO A 143 6.20 18.18 0.35
CA PRO A 143 5.83 19.20 -0.63
C PRO A 143 5.66 20.61 -0.04
N ASP A 144 5.65 20.75 1.29
CA ASP A 144 5.27 21.99 1.98
C ASP A 144 6.46 22.81 2.50
N ASP A 145 7.69 22.56 2.03
CA ASP A 145 8.81 23.44 2.35
C ASP A 145 8.94 24.57 1.30
N PRO A 146 8.58 25.83 1.66
CA PRO A 146 8.65 26.96 0.74
C PRO A 146 10.08 27.26 0.28
N GLU A 147 11.10 26.88 1.04
CA GLU A 147 12.51 27.10 0.70
C GLU A 147 12.96 26.18 -0.45
N ILE A 148 12.45 24.95 -0.48
CA ILE A 148 12.71 23.97 -1.56
C ILE A 148 12.03 24.42 -2.86
N THR A 149 10.76 24.84 -2.78
CA THR A 149 10.02 25.37 -3.93
C THR A 149 10.73 26.62 -4.51
N GLN A 150 11.22 27.50 -3.63
CA GLN A 150 11.97 28.70 -4.01
C GLN A 150 13.30 28.37 -4.72
N ARG A 151 14.01 27.31 -4.30
CA ARG A 151 15.27 26.89 -4.93
C ARG A 151 15.06 26.23 -6.29
N VAL A 152 14.00 25.41 -6.46
CA VAL A 152 13.63 24.84 -7.77
C VAL A 152 13.21 25.95 -8.74
N ASP A 153 12.44 26.93 -8.27
CA ASP A 153 12.05 28.08 -9.09
C ASP A 153 13.22 29.00 -9.43
N MET A 154 14.20 29.19 -8.52
CA MET A 154 15.44 29.89 -8.84
C MET A 154 16.23 29.18 -9.94
N SER A 155 16.34 27.85 -9.87
CA SER A 155 17.03 27.06 -10.92
C SER A 155 16.30 27.15 -12.27
N ARG A 156 14.96 27.14 -12.27
CA ARG A 156 14.14 27.35 -13.48
C ARG A 156 14.27 28.76 -14.05
N ARG A 157 14.31 29.79 -13.19
CA ARG A 157 14.53 31.19 -13.60
C ARG A 157 15.93 31.37 -14.18
N LYS A 158 16.97 30.85 -13.52
CA LYS A 158 18.35 30.91 -14.01
C LYS A 158 18.50 30.19 -15.35
N ALA A 159 17.83 29.05 -15.55
CA ALA A 159 17.78 28.37 -16.84
C ALA A 159 17.03 29.18 -17.93
N ARG A 160 15.99 29.92 -17.55
CA ARG A 160 15.27 30.84 -18.46
C ARG A 160 16.10 32.07 -18.80
N ASP A 161 16.78 32.67 -17.83
CA ASP A 161 17.65 33.83 -18.01
C ASP A 161 18.86 33.48 -18.91
N LEU A 162 19.42 32.27 -18.76
CA LEU A 162 20.48 31.77 -19.64
C LEU A 162 19.99 31.55 -21.08
N LYS A 163 18.71 31.20 -21.27
CA LYS A 163 18.05 31.06 -22.58
C LYS A 163 17.73 32.42 -23.22
N GLU A 164 17.40 33.42 -22.42
CA GLU A 164 17.09 34.79 -22.87
C GLU A 164 18.35 35.63 -23.13
N GLY A 165 19.48 35.33 -22.45
CA GLY A 165 20.77 35.99 -22.63
C GLY A 165 21.53 35.68 -23.92
N GLY A 166 20.92 34.96 -24.87
CA GLY A 166 21.52 34.71 -26.19
C GLY A 166 22.74 33.79 -26.17
N ILE A 167 22.90 32.94 -25.14
CA ILE A 167 23.81 31.81 -25.24
C ILE A 167 23.22 30.89 -26.31
N ASP A 168 23.86 30.87 -27.48
CA ASP A 168 23.42 30.08 -28.62
C ASP A 168 23.53 28.59 -28.25
N VAL A 169 22.38 27.95 -28.03
CA VAL A 169 22.24 26.51 -27.71
C VAL A 169 22.44 25.66 -28.97
N GLN A 170 23.30 26.12 -29.89
CA GLN A 170 23.78 25.34 -31.05
C GLN A 170 25.11 24.63 -30.80
N ASP A 171 25.73 24.78 -29.63
CA ASP A 171 26.67 23.76 -29.19
C ASP A 171 25.88 22.47 -28.91
N PHE A 172 25.79 21.64 -29.96
CA PHE A 172 25.15 20.34 -29.95
C PHE A 172 25.66 19.47 -28.80
N GLU A 173 26.92 19.66 -28.37
CA GLU A 173 27.53 18.99 -27.23
C GLU A 173 26.90 19.41 -25.90
N THR A 174 26.61 20.69 -25.67
CA THR A 174 26.00 21.20 -24.43
C THR A 174 24.52 20.85 -24.35
N ALA A 175 23.80 20.86 -25.48
CA ALA A 175 22.41 20.42 -25.56
C ALA A 175 22.26 18.89 -25.42
N ALA A 176 23.21 18.11 -25.95
CA ALA A 176 23.27 16.66 -25.75
C ALA A 176 23.61 16.32 -24.29
N ALA A 177 24.57 17.03 -23.68
CA ALA A 177 24.92 16.87 -22.28
C ALA A 177 23.73 17.20 -21.36
N PHE A 178 22.95 18.25 -21.65
CA PHE A 178 21.77 18.60 -20.86
C PHE A 178 20.65 17.55 -20.94
N ARG A 179 20.34 17.05 -22.14
CA ARG A 179 19.36 15.95 -22.32
C ARG A 179 19.80 14.64 -21.70
N ASP A 180 21.11 14.42 -21.60
CA ASP A 180 21.66 13.25 -20.92
C ASP A 180 21.55 13.39 -19.39
N VAL A 181 21.81 14.58 -18.84
CA VAL A 181 21.56 14.89 -17.42
C VAL A 181 20.07 14.75 -17.08
N GLU A 182 19.17 15.27 -17.92
CA GLU A 182 17.72 15.17 -17.72
C GLU A 182 17.23 13.71 -17.74
N ARG A 183 17.68 12.90 -18.70
CA ARG A 183 17.38 11.46 -18.74
C ARG A 183 17.92 10.72 -17.51
N ARG A 184 19.10 11.10 -17.01
CA ARG A 184 19.67 10.53 -15.79
C ARG A 184 18.88 10.93 -14.54
N MET A 185 18.44 12.19 -14.44
CA MET A 185 17.58 12.63 -13.33
C MET A 185 16.23 11.90 -13.34
N GLN A 186 15.62 11.72 -14.52
CA GLN A 186 14.38 10.94 -14.66
C GLN A 186 14.58 9.47 -14.30
N SER A 187 15.68 8.86 -14.75
CA SER A 187 16.01 7.46 -14.41
C SER A 187 16.24 7.29 -12.90
N MET A 188 16.93 8.24 -12.26
CA MET A 188 17.16 8.25 -10.82
C MET A 188 15.86 8.45 -10.03
N GLN A 189 14.97 9.34 -10.48
CA GLN A 189 13.64 9.52 -9.89
C GLN A 189 12.81 8.24 -10.00
N GLN A 190 12.87 7.53 -11.14
CA GLN A 190 12.18 6.27 -11.33
C GLN A 190 12.71 5.20 -10.35
N ILE A 191 14.03 5.03 -10.25
CA ILE A 191 14.64 4.05 -9.33
C ILE A 191 14.28 4.35 -7.86
N LEU A 192 14.31 5.62 -7.45
CA LEU A 192 13.93 6.02 -6.10
C LEU A 192 12.43 5.79 -5.82
N SER A 193 11.58 6.05 -6.81
CA SER A 193 10.14 5.75 -6.73
C SER A 193 9.90 4.25 -6.61
N ASP A 194 10.58 3.44 -7.43
CA ASP A 194 10.44 1.99 -7.45
C ASP A 194 10.91 1.38 -6.11
N MET A 195 12.09 1.79 -5.60
CA MET A 195 12.57 1.38 -4.27
C MET A 195 11.63 1.82 -3.13
N GLY A 196 11.04 3.01 -3.23
CA GLY A 196 10.04 3.48 -2.27
C GLY A 196 8.77 2.63 -2.29
N SER A 197 8.32 2.21 -3.48
CA SER A 197 7.15 1.36 -3.65
C SER A 197 7.36 -0.06 -3.12
N GLU A 198 8.52 -0.66 -3.39
CA GLU A 198 8.90 -1.99 -2.89
C GLU A 198 9.01 -2.00 -1.37
N SER A 199 9.67 -0.98 -0.80
CA SER A 199 9.79 -0.82 0.66
C SER A 199 8.42 -0.67 1.33
N ARG A 200 7.51 0.11 0.74
CA ARG A 200 6.13 0.26 1.27
C ARG A 200 5.31 -1.02 1.15
N ALA A 201 5.38 -1.72 0.03
CA ALA A 201 4.69 -3.01 -0.15
C ALA A 201 5.17 -4.02 0.91
N GLN A 202 6.48 -4.07 1.18
CA GLN A 202 7.06 -4.92 2.21
C GLN A 202 6.64 -4.49 3.63
N GLN A 203 6.63 -3.19 3.92
CA GLN A 203 6.14 -2.66 5.19
C GLN A 203 4.67 -3.00 5.42
N GLN A 204 3.84 -2.90 4.38
CA GLN A 204 2.44 -3.27 4.42
C GLN A 204 2.26 -4.78 4.66
N GLN A 205 3.00 -5.61 3.93
CA GLN A 205 3.00 -7.05 4.13
C GLN A 205 3.38 -7.42 5.58
N SER A 206 4.44 -6.81 6.11
CA SER A 206 4.85 -6.99 7.51
C SER A 206 3.79 -6.53 8.52
N LEU A 207 3.04 -5.47 8.20
CA LEU A 207 1.93 -5.02 9.05
C LEU A 207 0.75 -6.00 9.04
N LEU A 208 0.41 -6.56 7.87
CA LEU A 208 -0.64 -7.58 7.75
C LEU A 208 -0.28 -8.85 8.55
N GLU A 209 0.99 -9.28 8.50
CA GLU A 209 1.52 -10.37 9.32
C GLU A 209 1.31 -10.11 10.81
N ARG A 210 1.70 -8.92 11.28
CA ARG A 210 1.49 -8.52 12.67
C ARG A 210 0.02 -8.42 13.06
N LEU A 211 -0.88 -8.04 12.15
CA LEU A 211 -2.32 -8.01 12.39
C LEU A 211 -2.91 -9.43 12.54
N VAL A 212 -2.46 -10.41 11.75
CA VAL A 212 -2.86 -11.82 11.95
C VAL A 212 -2.40 -12.32 13.31
N LEU A 213 -1.15 -12.04 13.69
CA LEU A 213 -0.62 -12.45 15.00
C LEU A 213 -1.35 -11.75 16.14
N ALA A 214 -1.61 -10.45 16.02
CA ALA A 214 -2.45 -9.72 16.96
C ALA A 214 -3.85 -10.34 17.10
N ARG A 215 -4.45 -10.80 16.00
CA ARG A 215 -5.75 -11.49 16.05
C ARG A 215 -5.67 -12.82 16.80
N CYS A 216 -4.58 -13.56 16.65
CA CYS A 216 -4.29 -14.77 17.43
C CYS A 216 -4.10 -14.44 18.92
N ASP A 217 -3.32 -13.40 19.22
CA ASP A 217 -3.07 -12.91 20.58
C ASP A 217 -4.39 -12.54 21.28
N VAL A 218 -5.31 -11.88 20.57
CA VAL A 218 -6.66 -11.58 21.10
C VAL A 218 -7.45 -12.85 21.42
N ALA A 219 -7.45 -13.84 20.52
CA ALA A 219 -8.15 -15.11 20.74
C ALA A 219 -7.58 -15.88 21.95
N GLU A 220 -6.27 -15.79 22.16
CA GLU A 220 -5.53 -16.41 23.26
C GLU A 220 -5.57 -15.58 24.56
N ARG A 221 -6.25 -14.43 24.57
CA ARG A 221 -6.36 -13.50 25.70
C ARG A 221 -5.01 -12.95 26.17
N ALA A 222 -4.11 -12.70 25.23
CA ALA A 222 -2.86 -12.00 25.48
C ALA A 222 -3.11 -10.58 26.05
N PRO A 223 -2.17 -10.01 26.81
CA PRO A 223 -2.34 -8.69 27.40
C PRO A 223 -2.37 -7.59 26.33
N GLU A 224 -3.29 -6.62 26.48
CA GLU A 224 -3.49 -5.52 25.51
C GLU A 224 -2.20 -4.79 25.13
N ARG A 225 -1.25 -4.64 26.05
CA ARG A 225 0.06 -4.02 25.81
C ARG A 225 0.85 -4.61 24.64
N GLN A 226 0.57 -5.86 24.25
CA GLN A 226 1.19 -6.53 23.11
C GLN A 226 0.48 -6.20 21.79
N ILE A 227 -0.82 -5.92 21.82
CA ILE A 227 -1.67 -5.74 20.64
C ILE A 227 -1.81 -4.26 20.26
N LEU A 228 -1.88 -3.37 21.25
CA LEU A 228 -2.06 -1.93 21.04
C LEU A 228 -1.00 -1.30 20.12
N PRO A 229 0.29 -1.67 20.17
CA PRO A 229 1.29 -1.15 19.22
C PRO A 229 0.96 -1.50 17.76
N VAL A 230 0.44 -2.69 17.50
CA VAL A 230 0.07 -3.12 16.13
C VAL A 230 -1.07 -2.26 15.57
N LEU A 231 -2.07 -1.95 16.41
CA LEU A 231 -3.16 -1.04 16.02
C LEU A 231 -2.69 0.40 15.81
N ALA A 232 -1.68 0.85 16.56
CA ALA A 232 -1.07 2.16 16.36
C ALA A 232 -0.32 2.23 15.02
N ASP A 233 0.45 1.18 14.69
CA ASP A 233 1.14 1.06 13.40
C ASP A 233 0.15 0.99 12.23
N ALA A 234 -0.96 0.26 12.39
CA ALA A 234 -2.01 0.22 11.38
C ALA A 234 -2.58 1.63 11.11
N ARG A 235 -2.88 2.39 12.16
CA ARG A 235 -3.31 3.79 12.00
C ARG A 235 -2.24 4.66 11.34
N ALA A 236 -0.98 4.51 11.71
CA ALA A 236 0.11 5.26 11.09
C ALA A 236 0.19 4.99 9.58
N ALA A 237 0.04 3.73 9.16
CA ALA A 237 -0.03 3.35 7.76
C ALA A 237 -1.23 3.96 7.04
N LEU A 238 -2.42 3.97 7.67
CA LEU A 238 -3.66 4.48 7.07
C LEU A 238 -3.66 6.00 6.81
N ARG A 239 -2.73 6.76 7.40
CA ARG A 239 -2.60 8.22 7.17
C ARG A 239 -2.18 8.56 5.74
N TRP A 240 -1.49 7.64 5.08
CA TRP A 240 -0.99 7.85 3.74
C TRP A 240 -2.08 7.44 2.73
N PRO A 241 -2.44 8.31 1.76
CA PRO A 241 -3.52 8.04 0.83
C PRO A 241 -3.03 7.27 -0.39
N GLU A 242 -2.61 6.00 -0.27
CA GLU A 242 -2.10 5.24 -1.44
C GLU A 242 -2.42 3.73 -1.47
N SER A 243 -3.06 3.34 -2.58
CA SER A 243 -3.36 1.98 -3.11
C SER A 243 -4.69 1.32 -2.68
N ALA A 244 -5.12 0.27 -3.39
CA ALA A 244 -6.35 -0.49 -3.11
C ALA A 244 -6.18 -1.52 -1.96
N THR A 245 -4.93 -1.85 -1.63
CA THR A 245 -4.51 -2.82 -0.60
C THR A 245 -4.73 -2.28 0.82
N ASP A 246 -4.94 -0.98 0.90
CA ASP A 246 -5.27 -0.13 2.05
C ASP A 246 -6.55 -0.51 2.80
N GLN A 247 -7.55 -1.02 2.08
CA GLN A 247 -8.81 -1.43 2.68
C GLN A 247 -8.62 -2.65 3.59
N ARG A 248 -7.73 -3.56 3.20
CA ARG A 248 -7.43 -4.78 3.96
C ARG A 248 -6.86 -4.46 5.34
N THR A 249 -5.92 -3.53 5.39
CA THR A 249 -5.34 -3.05 6.66
C THR A 249 -6.41 -2.44 7.58
N GLU A 250 -7.29 -1.61 7.02
CA GLU A 250 -8.42 -1.01 7.77
C GLU A 250 -9.34 -2.11 8.32
N ASP A 251 -9.80 -3.03 7.48
CA ASP A 251 -10.74 -4.11 7.85
C ASP A 251 -10.16 -5.04 8.93
N TRP A 252 -8.89 -5.43 8.79
CA TRP A 252 -8.21 -6.30 9.76
C TRP A 252 -7.98 -5.58 11.08
N ALA A 253 -7.52 -4.32 11.06
CA ALA A 253 -7.33 -3.53 12.27
C ALA A 253 -8.66 -3.28 13.01
N VAL A 254 -9.75 -2.99 12.29
CA VAL A 254 -11.09 -2.85 12.86
C VAL A 254 -11.56 -4.16 13.49
N THR A 255 -11.32 -5.30 12.83
CA THR A 255 -11.67 -6.62 13.37
C THR A 255 -10.90 -6.93 14.65
N VAL A 256 -9.58 -6.71 14.69
CA VAL A 256 -8.77 -6.88 15.90
C VAL A 256 -9.27 -5.98 17.04
N ALA A 257 -9.49 -4.69 16.78
CA ALA A 257 -9.96 -3.74 17.79
C ALA A 257 -11.37 -4.08 18.31
N THR A 258 -12.25 -4.57 17.44
CA THR A 258 -13.60 -5.05 17.80
C THR A 258 -13.53 -6.29 18.69
N ALA A 259 -12.60 -7.22 18.41
CA ALA A 259 -12.39 -8.43 19.20
C ALA A 259 -11.74 -8.17 20.58
N MET A 260 -11.07 -7.01 20.77
CA MET A 260 -10.53 -6.53 22.05
C MET A 260 -11.52 -5.73 22.93
N PRO A 261 -12.83 -5.78 22.64
CA PRO A 261 -13.79 -4.71 22.96
C PRO A 261 -13.30 -3.24 23.03
N ARG A 262 -12.30 -2.83 22.23
CA ARG A 262 -11.73 -1.47 22.23
C ARG A 262 -12.31 -0.61 21.11
N PHE A 263 -13.58 -0.22 21.26
CA PHE A 263 -14.29 0.54 20.22
C PHE A 263 -13.72 1.95 19.99
N ASP A 264 -12.98 2.49 20.96
CA ASP A 264 -12.20 3.71 20.81
C ASP A 264 -11.13 3.57 19.70
N HIS A 265 -10.48 2.41 19.63
CA HIS A 265 -9.52 2.12 18.56
C HIS A 265 -10.19 1.99 17.19
N VAL A 266 -11.39 1.41 17.13
CA VAL A 266 -12.17 1.38 15.88
C VAL A 266 -12.50 2.79 15.39
N ALA A 267 -12.97 3.66 16.28
CA ALA A 267 -13.24 5.06 15.96
C ALA A 267 -11.98 5.78 15.47
N LEU A 268 -10.82 5.56 16.11
CA LEU A 268 -9.55 6.15 15.70
C LEU A 268 -9.06 5.66 14.32
N ILE A 269 -9.29 4.38 13.99
CA ILE A 269 -8.96 3.80 12.67
C ILE A 269 -9.82 4.45 11.58
N PHE A 270 -11.14 4.52 11.77
CA PHE A 270 -12.02 5.15 10.79
C PHE A 270 -11.80 6.66 10.69
N ALA A 271 -11.54 7.35 11.80
CA ALA A 271 -11.19 8.78 11.79
C ALA A 271 -9.92 9.02 10.95
N THR A 272 -8.90 8.18 11.12
CA THR A 272 -7.67 8.27 10.31
C THR A 272 -7.97 8.05 8.82
N SER A 273 -8.82 7.07 8.51
CA SER A 273 -9.20 6.74 7.13
C SER A 273 -10.02 7.85 6.47
N VAL A 274 -10.89 8.53 7.22
CA VAL A 274 -11.62 9.72 6.74
C VAL A 274 -10.70 10.92 6.56
N GLN A 275 -9.77 11.16 7.49
CA GLN A 275 -8.75 12.22 7.37
C GLN A 275 -7.87 12.01 6.14
N ALA A 276 -7.51 10.75 5.84
CA ALA A 276 -6.79 10.37 4.62
C ALA A 276 -7.69 10.34 3.37
N ARG A 277 -8.95 10.81 3.45
CA ARG A 277 -9.92 10.88 2.35
C ARG A 277 -10.17 9.55 1.64
N ARG A 278 -10.09 8.43 2.37
CA ARG A 278 -10.27 7.09 1.81
C ARG A 278 -11.73 6.87 1.38
N THR A 279 -11.92 6.40 0.16
CA THR A 279 -13.24 6.21 -0.43
C THR A 279 -14.09 5.25 0.41
N GLY A 280 -15.28 5.69 0.80
CA GLY A 280 -16.25 4.85 1.51
C GLY A 280 -16.00 4.66 3.01
N ALA A 281 -14.97 5.26 3.60
CA ALA A 281 -14.65 5.13 5.03
C ALA A 281 -15.84 5.49 5.94
N VAL A 282 -16.54 6.59 5.63
CA VAL A 282 -17.76 7.01 6.36
C VAL A 282 -18.86 5.95 6.30
N ARG A 283 -19.08 5.36 5.12
CA ARG A 283 -20.10 4.32 4.91
C ARG A 283 -19.75 3.05 5.67
N ARG A 284 -18.47 2.67 5.70
CA ARG A 284 -17.99 1.49 6.44
C ARG A 284 -18.07 1.69 7.95
N TRP A 285 -17.70 2.86 8.46
CA TRP A 285 -17.92 3.25 9.86
C TRP A 285 -19.39 3.09 10.25
N GLN A 286 -20.29 3.68 9.46
CA GLN A 286 -21.74 3.60 9.67
C GLN A 286 -22.26 2.17 9.65
N SER A 287 -21.80 1.37 8.68
CA SER A 287 -22.19 -0.05 8.57
C SER A 287 -21.66 -0.86 9.74
N TRP A 288 -20.44 -0.59 10.20
CA TRP A 288 -19.86 -1.23 11.37
C TRP A 288 -20.63 -0.87 12.64
N SER A 289 -20.93 0.42 12.86
CA SER A 289 -21.63 0.86 14.07
C SER A 289 -23.06 0.33 14.14
N GLU A 290 -23.74 0.27 12.99
CA GLU A 290 -25.09 -0.29 12.89
C GLU A 290 -25.09 -1.78 13.26
N ARG A 291 -24.12 -2.55 12.77
CA ARG A 291 -23.96 -3.96 13.17
C ARG A 291 -23.62 -4.14 14.64
N MET A 292 -22.76 -3.28 15.19
CA MET A 292 -22.25 -3.44 16.56
C MET A 292 -23.19 -2.91 17.63
N PHE A 293 -23.88 -1.80 17.37
CA PHE A 293 -24.69 -1.08 18.35
C PHE A 293 -26.17 -1.00 17.97
N GLY A 294 -26.58 -1.52 16.82
CA GLY A 294 -27.93 -1.34 16.29
C GLY A 294 -28.25 0.10 15.88
N THR A 295 -27.25 0.98 15.81
CA THR A 295 -27.41 2.39 15.46
C THR A 295 -26.31 2.89 14.55
N ARG A 296 -26.70 3.75 13.61
CA ARG A 296 -25.79 4.37 12.66
C ARG A 296 -25.17 5.61 13.29
N LEU A 297 -23.89 5.52 13.63
CA LEU A 297 -23.11 6.64 14.14
C LEU A 297 -22.65 7.50 12.96
N VAL A 298 -22.84 8.81 13.08
CA VAL A 298 -22.42 9.78 12.07
C VAL A 298 -21.11 10.42 12.53
N LEU A 299 -20.10 10.44 11.66
CA LEU A 299 -18.89 11.22 11.92
C LEU A 299 -19.25 12.69 11.73
N PRO A 300 -18.86 13.60 12.63
CA PRO A 300 -19.05 15.03 12.41
C PRO A 300 -18.31 15.40 11.13
N THR A 301 -19.05 15.70 10.07
CA THR A 301 -18.51 16.39 8.89
C THR A 301 -18.30 17.84 9.29
N GLU A 302 -17.22 18.47 8.80
CA GLU A 302 -17.02 19.92 8.98
C GLU A 302 -18.31 20.65 8.58
N PRO A 303 -18.73 21.69 9.33
CA PRO A 303 -19.88 22.48 8.93
C PRO A 303 -19.63 23.04 7.53
N GLU A 304 -20.60 22.89 6.63
CA GLU A 304 -20.55 23.58 5.33
C GLU A 304 -20.29 25.06 5.60
N PRO A 305 -19.37 25.71 4.85
CA PRO A 305 -19.17 27.14 5.00
C PRO A 305 -20.51 27.82 4.80
N GLU A 306 -20.98 28.55 5.82
CA GLU A 306 -22.23 29.31 5.73
C GLU A 306 -22.17 30.19 4.48
N PRO A 307 -23.23 30.24 3.66
CA PRO A 307 -23.25 31.14 2.53
C PRO A 307 -23.05 32.56 3.05
N GLU A 308 -22.01 33.24 2.57
CA GLU A 308 -21.73 34.65 2.86
C GLU A 308 -23.03 35.44 2.62
N GLN A 309 -23.62 35.93 3.72
CA GLN A 309 -24.80 36.80 3.70
C GLN A 309 -24.41 38.25 3.38
#